data_AF-A0A937W7F1-F1
#
_entry.id   AF-A0A937W7F1-F1
#
_cell.length_a   1.000
_cell.length_b   1.000
_cell.length_c   1.000
_cell.angle_alpha   90.00
_cell.angle_beta   90.00
_cell.angle_gamma   90.00
#
_symmetry.space_group_name_H-M   'P 1'
#
loop_
_entity.id
_entity.type
_entity.pdbx_description
1 polymer ?
#
loop_
_entity_poly.entity_id
_entity_poly.type
_entity_poly.pdbx_seq_one_letter_code
_entity_poly.pdbx_strand_id
1 'polypeptide(L)'
;APEHIRRGTLDVCTNIYSLGVIMYEMFTGTPPYVADDPMTLLLQHVEGNPVPPRQRCPTLPPELEALILKAMAVEPAQRLQSADELRRGLAALSRAMPG
;
A
#
# COMPACT_ATOMS: atom_id res chain seq x y z
N ALA A 1 -4.95 -1.22 -9.65
CA ALA A 1 -3.61 -0.63 -9.46
C ALA A 1 -3.33 0.37 -10.60
N PRO A 2 -2.50 1.40 -10.37
CA PRO A 2 -2.31 2.54 -11.29
C PRO A 2 -1.96 2.15 -12.74
N GLU A 3 -1.24 1.04 -12.91
CA GLU A 3 -0.85 0.46 -14.18
C GLU A 3 -2.03 0.05 -15.06
N HIS A 4 -3.18 -0.29 -14.49
CA HIS A 4 -4.38 -0.65 -15.28
C HIS A 4 -4.99 0.55 -15.99
N ILE A 5 -4.91 1.72 -15.36
CA ILE A 5 -5.38 2.98 -15.92
C ILE A 5 -4.47 3.40 -17.08
N ARG A 6 -3.18 3.05 -17.00
CA ARG A 6 -2.17 3.41 -17.99
C ARG A 6 -1.99 2.39 -19.13
N ARG A 7 -2.17 1.06 -18.92
CA ARG A 7 -1.72 0.04 -19.90
C ARG A 7 -2.54 -1.26 -20.02
N GLY A 8 -3.57 -1.52 -19.21
CA GLY A 8 -4.51 -2.63 -19.46
C GLY A 8 -4.00 -4.08 -19.30
N THR A 9 -2.78 -4.32 -18.81
CA THR A 9 -2.26 -5.68 -18.54
C THR A 9 -2.39 -6.06 -17.06
N LEU A 10 -3.18 -7.10 -16.80
CA LEU A 10 -3.31 -7.78 -15.50
C LEU A 10 -2.07 -8.63 -15.25
N ASP A 11 -1.18 -8.16 -14.39
CA ASP A 11 -0.04 -8.95 -13.93
C ASP A 11 -0.05 -9.00 -12.40
N VAL A 12 0.53 -10.05 -11.83
CA VAL A 12 0.44 -10.43 -10.40
C VAL A 12 0.84 -9.28 -9.44
N CYS A 13 1.56 -8.28 -9.95
CA CYS A 13 1.87 -7.00 -9.29
C CYS A 13 0.64 -6.17 -8.85
N THR A 14 -0.51 -6.34 -9.50
CA THR A 14 -1.75 -5.63 -9.14
C THR A 14 -2.29 -6.09 -7.78
N ASN A 15 -2.09 -7.36 -7.40
CA ASN A 15 -2.59 -7.89 -6.14
C ASN A 15 -1.84 -7.31 -4.93
N ILE A 16 -0.57 -6.95 -5.07
CA ILE A 16 0.25 -6.36 -3.99
C ILE A 16 -0.15 -4.92 -3.71
N TYR A 17 -0.39 -4.13 -4.75
CA TYR A 17 -0.85 -2.75 -4.59
C TYR A 17 -2.20 -2.70 -3.88
N SER A 18 -3.17 -3.48 -4.34
CA SER A 18 -4.50 -3.54 -3.72
C SER A 18 -4.42 -4.04 -2.27
N LEU A 19 -3.56 -5.00 -1.98
CA LEU A 19 -3.33 -5.44 -0.60
C LEU A 19 -2.70 -4.34 0.27
N GLY A 20 -1.76 -3.55 -0.28
CA GLY A 20 -1.22 -2.37 0.40
C GLY A 20 -2.30 -1.35 0.76
N VAL A 21 -3.24 -1.09 -0.15
CA VAL A 21 -4.40 -0.22 0.09
C VAL A 21 -5.28 -0.77 1.21
N ILE A 22 -5.58 -2.07 1.21
CA ILE A 22 -6.38 -2.70 2.27
C ILE A 22 -5.64 -2.64 3.62
N MET A 23 -4.33 -2.91 3.64
CA MET A 23 -3.51 -2.80 4.85
C MET A 23 -3.53 -1.38 5.40
N TYR A 24 -3.35 -0.38 4.54
CA TYR A 24 -3.45 1.02 4.93
C TYR A 24 -4.77 1.32 5.63
N GLU A 25 -5.89 0.89 5.05
CA GLU A 25 -7.23 1.13 5.59
C GLU A 25 -7.44 0.39 6.92
N MET A 26 -7.00 -0.86 7.03
CA MET A 26 -7.12 -1.63 8.27
C MET A 26 -6.39 -0.97 9.45
N PHE A 27 -5.23 -0.34 9.21
CA PHE A 27 -4.43 0.28 10.28
C PHE A 27 -4.80 1.73 10.58
N THR A 28 -5.29 2.47 9.58
CA THR A 28 -5.64 3.89 9.75
C THR A 28 -7.13 4.14 9.89
N GLY A 29 -7.97 3.10 9.70
CA GLY A 29 -9.43 3.19 9.70
C GLY A 29 -10.02 3.94 8.50
N THR A 30 -9.20 4.35 7.54
CA THR A 30 -9.61 5.16 6.39
C THR A 30 -8.79 4.79 5.15
N PRO A 31 -9.37 4.81 3.95
CA PRO A 31 -8.60 4.53 2.73
C PRO A 31 -7.52 5.60 2.51
N PRO A 32 -6.43 5.25 1.78
CA PRO A 32 -5.32 6.17 1.53
C PRO A 32 -5.72 7.38 0.69
N TYR A 33 -6.73 7.20 -0.17
CA TYR A 33 -7.22 8.19 -1.12
C TYR A 33 -8.74 8.28 -1.01
N VAL A 34 -9.28 9.49 -1.10
CA VAL A 34 -10.70 9.79 -1.04
C VAL A 34 -10.96 10.93 -2.02
N ALA A 35 -11.98 10.75 -2.86
CA ALA A 35 -12.47 11.79 -3.77
C ALA A 35 -13.96 11.59 -4.04
N ASP A 36 -14.65 12.68 -4.39
CA ASP A 36 -16.09 12.69 -4.64
C ASP A 36 -16.47 12.08 -6.01
N ASP A 37 -15.52 12.01 -6.94
CA ASP A 37 -15.70 11.41 -8.24
C ASP A 37 -14.67 10.31 -8.55
N PRO A 38 -15.05 9.29 -9.34
CA PRO A 38 -14.16 8.17 -9.64
C PRO A 38 -12.87 8.56 -10.38
N MET A 39 -12.91 9.60 -11.22
CA MET A 39 -11.75 10.01 -12.03
C MET A 39 -10.68 10.67 -11.15
N THR A 40 -11.08 11.52 -10.22
CA THR A 40 -10.15 12.11 -9.24
C THR A 40 -9.55 11.04 -8.33
N LEU A 41 -10.34 10.07 -7.89
CA LEU A 41 -9.82 8.94 -7.10
C LEU A 41 -8.77 8.13 -7.88
N LEU A 42 -9.05 7.86 -9.16
CA LEU A 42 -8.12 7.19 -10.06
C LEU A 42 -6.81 7.98 -10.23
N LEU A 43 -6.89 9.32 -10.37
CA LEU A 43 -5.71 10.18 -10.46
C LEU A 43 -4.88 10.15 -9.17
N GLN A 44 -5.50 10.19 -7.99
CA GLN A 44 -4.78 10.08 -6.71
C GLN A 44 -3.99 8.78 -6.60
N HIS A 45 -4.57 7.65 -7.04
CA HIS A 45 -3.85 6.37 -7.12
C HIS A 45 -2.65 6.44 -8.09
N VAL A 46 -2.79 7.16 -9.21
CA VAL A 46 -1.74 7.35 -10.22
C VAL A 46 -0.63 8.28 -9.74
N GLU A 47 -0.94 9.28 -8.92
CA GLU A 47 0.02 10.23 -8.36
C GLU A 47 0.83 9.63 -7.21
N GLY A 48 0.22 8.77 -6.39
CA GLY A 48 0.99 7.97 -5.44
C GLY A 48 1.43 8.67 -4.16
N ASN A 49 0.71 9.69 -3.72
CA ASN A 49 1.08 10.47 -2.53
C ASN A 49 0.06 10.28 -1.40
N PRO A 50 -0.06 9.08 -0.80
CA PRO A 50 -0.98 8.88 0.31
C PRO A 50 -0.46 9.65 1.54
N VAL A 51 -1.37 10.05 2.42
CA VAL A 51 -0.98 10.50 3.77
C VAL A 51 -0.21 9.36 4.44
N PRO A 52 0.96 9.56 5.06
CA PRO A 52 1.67 8.48 5.73
C PRO A 52 0.80 7.82 6.84
N PRO A 53 0.69 6.49 6.90
CA PRO A 53 -0.12 5.78 7.89
C PRO A 53 0.07 6.24 9.33
N ARG A 54 1.31 6.55 9.76
CA ARG A 54 1.62 6.99 11.12
C ARG A 54 1.10 8.39 11.45
N GLN A 55 0.80 9.21 10.45
CA GLN A 55 0.09 10.46 10.70
C GLN A 55 -1.36 10.22 11.13
N ARG A 56 -1.98 9.11 10.69
CA ARG A 56 -3.35 8.73 11.08
C ARG A 56 -3.38 7.76 12.27
N CYS A 57 -2.38 6.88 12.39
CA CYS A 57 -2.23 5.91 13.46
C CYS A 57 -0.81 6.00 14.05
N PRO A 58 -0.55 6.94 14.98
CA PRO A 58 0.80 7.19 15.51
C PRO A 58 1.45 6.00 16.23
N THR A 59 0.62 5.06 16.72
CA THR A 59 1.07 3.81 17.35
C THR A 59 1.55 2.77 16.35
N LEU A 60 1.34 2.98 15.04
CA LEU A 60 1.83 2.08 14.01
C LEU A 60 3.36 2.07 13.98
N PRO A 61 4.00 0.88 14.01
CA PRO A 61 5.45 0.77 13.90
C PRO A 61 6.00 1.41 12.60
N PRO A 62 7.13 2.15 12.66
CA PRO A 62 7.76 2.74 11.47
C PRO A 62 8.03 1.75 10.34
N GLU A 63 8.41 0.52 10.68
CA GLU A 63 8.76 -0.50 9.72
C GLU A 63 7.51 -1.08 9.03
N LEU A 64 6.37 -1.11 9.73
CA LEU A 64 5.09 -1.50 9.14
C LEU A 64 4.55 -0.40 8.20
N GLU A 65 4.72 0.86 8.55
CA GLU A 65 4.45 1.98 7.64
C GLU A 65 5.27 1.86 6.35
N ALA A 66 6.58 1.63 6.46
CA ALA A 66 7.45 1.47 5.31
C ALA A 66 7.01 0.29 4.41
N LEU A 67 6.58 -0.82 5.02
CA LEU A 67 6.08 -1.99 4.28
C LEU A 67 4.78 -1.67 3.52
N ILE A 68 3.84 -0.98 4.15
CA ILE A 68 2.57 -0.55 3.54
C ILE A 68 2.84 0.39 2.37
N LEU A 69 3.67 1.41 2.57
CA LEU A 69 4.01 2.38 1.53
C LEU A 69 4.77 1.72 0.37
N LYS A 70 5.67 0.77 0.64
CA LYS A 70 6.36 -0.01 -0.41
C LYS A 70 5.37 -0.85 -1.22
N ALA A 71 4.38 -1.50 -0.58
CA ALA A 71 3.35 -2.25 -1.29
C ALA A 71 2.51 -1.33 -2.21
N MET A 72 2.27 -0.09 -1.80
CA MET A 72 1.52 0.93 -2.53
C MET A 72 2.33 1.79 -3.51
N ALA A 73 3.63 1.52 -3.72
CA ALA A 73 4.44 2.34 -4.62
C ALA A 73 3.83 2.38 -6.04
N VAL A 74 3.80 3.54 -6.71
CA VAL A 74 3.18 3.65 -8.05
C VAL A 74 3.99 2.88 -9.08
N GLU A 75 5.32 2.95 -9.01
CA GLU A 75 6.16 2.23 -9.96
C GLU A 75 6.31 0.77 -9.53
N PRO A 76 5.90 -0.21 -10.37
CA PRO A 76 5.95 -1.63 -10.01
C PRO A 76 7.35 -2.10 -9.58
N ALA A 77 8.41 -1.54 -10.16
CA ALA A 77 9.80 -1.86 -9.80
C ALA A 77 10.18 -1.42 -8.37
N GLN A 78 9.45 -0.46 -7.79
CA GLN A 78 9.65 -0.01 -6.41
C GLN A 78 8.79 -0.79 -5.40
N ARG A 79 7.83 -1.59 -5.90
CA ARG A 79 6.95 -2.42 -5.07
C ARG A 79 7.64 -3.70 -4.62
N LEU A 80 7.00 -4.37 -3.67
CA LEU A 80 7.27 -5.79 -3.39
C LEU A 80 6.96 -6.60 -4.66
N GLN A 81 7.86 -7.51 -5.02
CA GLN A 81 7.76 -8.27 -6.28
C GLN A 81 6.98 -9.59 -6.10
N SER A 82 6.68 -9.98 -4.86
CA SER A 82 5.92 -11.21 -4.58
C SER A 82 5.18 -11.14 -3.24
N ALA A 83 4.11 -11.93 -3.13
CA ALA A 83 3.41 -12.13 -1.86
C ALA A 83 4.32 -12.74 -0.78
N ASP A 84 5.33 -13.52 -1.17
CA ASP A 84 6.30 -14.08 -0.23
C ASP A 84 7.28 -13.02 0.32
N GLU A 85 7.61 -11.99 -0.46
CA GLU A 85 8.35 -10.83 0.05
C GLU A 85 7.55 -10.07 1.12
N LEU A 86 6.24 -9.85 0.87
CA LEU A 86 5.35 -9.26 1.86
C LEU A 86 5.24 -10.13 3.12
N ARG A 87 5.04 -11.44 2.96
CA ARG A 87 4.95 -12.40 4.06
C ARG A 87 6.22 -12.39 4.91
N ARG A 88 7.41 -12.36 4.30
CA ARG A 88 8.67 -12.24 5.03
C ARG A 88 8.77 -10.92 5.80
N GLY A 89 8.37 -9.80 5.18
CA GLY A 89 8.33 -8.50 5.84
C GLY A 89 7.45 -8.53 7.09
N LEU A 90 6.21 -9.00 6.95
CA LEU A 90 5.28 -9.15 8.08
C LEU A 90 5.80 -10.10 9.16
N ALA A 91 6.38 -11.24 8.77
CA ALA A 91 6.93 -12.20 9.72
C ALA A 91 8.10 -11.61 10.53
N ALA A 92 8.97 -10.83 9.89
CA ALA A 92 10.07 -10.15 10.58
C ALA A 92 9.55 -9.16 11.63
N LEU A 93 8.50 -8.39 11.31
CA LEU A 93 7.86 -7.46 12.24
C LEU A 93 7.20 -8.17 13.43
N SER A 94 6.49 -9.26 13.17
CA SER A 94 5.83 -10.04 14.23
C SER A 94 6.81 -10.62 15.27
N ARG A 95 8.05 -10.90 14.85
CA ARG A 95 9.11 -11.39 15.74
C ARG A 95 9.81 -10.28 16.51
N ALA A 96 9.77 -9.06 15.98
CA ALA A 96 10.39 -7.88 16.58
C ALA A 96 9.46 -7.18 17.60
N MET A 97 8.15 -7.41 17.53
CA MET A 97 7.17 -6.94 18.52
C MET A 97 6.88 -8.02 19.56
N PRO A 98 7.48 -7.97 20.77
CA PRO A 98 6.94 -8.71 21.90
C PRO A 98 5.57 -8.11 22.25
N GLY A 99 4.58 -8.98 22.47
CA GLY A 99 3.21 -8.61 22.85
C GLY A 99 3.10 -7.97 24.23
#